data_AF-A0A951YE03-F1
#
_entry.id   AF-A0A951YE03-F1
#
_cell.length_a   1.000
_cell.length_b   1.000
_cell.length_c   1.000
_cell.angle_alpha   90.00
_cell.angle_beta   90.00
_cell.angle_gamma   90.00
#
_symmetry.space_group_name_H-M   'P 1'
#
loop_
_entity.id
_entity.type
_entity.pdbx_description
1 polymer ?
#
loop_
_entity_poly.entity_id
_entity_poly.type
_entity_poly.pdbx_seq_one_letter_code
_entity_poly.pdbx_strand_id
1 'polypeptide(L)'
;MARLNKKNKIIIGIAVCIVAGLVITGYVLAYRYKAIIHKVLPVAMADATDSLYRISVKNVSINMLNRSVTLKGVHLWADSTEVARRTHDSTSKPIYLDVRVPRLTVSGIMWDKLTGGEGYSCSEFSIIRPEITIYKTDSMLTIYDTANGPPIEREFSAGVIKLVKGKIRYALHTNDDTSTLSFNGCHIVLNDWKLSDESLKERGRILLAEYARSDIASLVYAPRNSDYTFSANNIRFNSGDNNLTARDIHLKPRLSDETLFKKMDRQKEIYRLDFPTLELTNIDRSKLLHEGELHASAIYLNHCKLDILMNRKLPPNTKSKMGNYPNQLLYKLKLPVYIEKLKINNGSLTYAEIIEKTGQKGTINFTDIKGSVNNITNIPGHVAKDAYATVKLEGKFNKYTDIKATFRFLLNDPIGSFTMYAEMGSLQNRQINEQAKAFSMIELKSFNMKSMNLQLKGDEHGAQGNFTMLYNNLGIRILKKPENIEDGKRKKGLLTFIANNMVLYSNNPMPGEEVRKVQTKVERDEMKSFFNLVWKNILQGVQATAIRDLEVIDWIRNNEQEAADKNTQIREFFTKDRKERKERRQKKREQNQN
;
A
#
# COMPACT_ATOMS: atom_id res chain seq x y z
N MET A 1 -8.03 -28.56 72.22
CA MET A 1 -7.02 -27.49 72.06
C MET A 1 -5.79 -27.85 72.88
N ALA A 2 -4.73 -28.36 72.25
CA ALA A 2 -3.49 -28.70 72.95
C ALA A 2 -2.81 -27.41 73.46
N ARG A 3 -2.60 -27.29 74.77
CA ARG A 3 -1.85 -26.16 75.37
C ARG A 3 -0.42 -26.21 74.82
N LEU A 4 -0.04 -25.22 74.00
CA LEU A 4 1.34 -25.06 73.54
C LEU A 4 2.29 -25.03 74.76
N ASN A 5 3.25 -25.96 74.79
CA ASN A 5 4.28 -26.01 75.83
C ASN A 5 5.11 -24.71 75.80
N LYS A 6 5.61 -24.26 76.96
CA LYS A 6 6.31 -22.96 77.14
C LYS A 6 7.43 -22.74 76.12
N LYS A 7 8.14 -23.82 75.75
CA LYS A 7 9.18 -23.85 74.72
C LYS A 7 8.65 -23.49 73.32
N ASN A 8 7.46 -23.96 72.93
CA ASN A 8 6.85 -23.66 71.63
C ASN A 8 6.34 -22.21 71.57
N LYS A 9 5.86 -21.64 72.68
CA LYS A 9 5.48 -20.22 72.74
C LYS A 9 6.70 -19.30 72.59
N ILE A 10 7.84 -19.69 73.15
CA ILE A 10 9.11 -18.95 73.02
C ILE A 10 9.63 -19.04 71.58
N ILE A 11 9.61 -20.23 70.96
CA ILE A 11 10.02 -20.41 69.56
C ILE A 11 9.14 -19.60 68.60
N ILE A 12 7.82 -19.59 68.81
CA ILE A 12 6.89 -18.78 68.01
C ILE A 12 7.11 -17.29 68.25
N GLY A 13 7.34 -16.87 69.50
CA GLY A 13 7.68 -15.48 69.82
C GLY A 13 8.96 -15.01 69.12
N ILE A 14 10.00 -15.83 69.14
CA ILE A 14 11.28 -15.56 68.45
C ILE A 14 11.07 -15.51 66.93
N ALA A 15 10.32 -16.45 66.35
CA ALA A 15 10.01 -16.45 64.92
C ALA A 15 9.21 -15.20 64.50
N VAL A 16 8.23 -14.76 65.30
CA VAL A 16 7.46 -13.52 65.05
C VAL A 16 8.35 -12.28 65.19
N CYS A 17 9.26 -12.23 66.16
CA CYS A 17 10.22 -11.13 66.30
C CYS A 17 11.22 -11.08 65.13
N ILE A 18 11.69 -12.22 64.63
CA ILE A 18 12.56 -12.29 63.45
C ILE A 18 11.80 -11.83 62.21
N VAL A 19 10.57 -12.31 61.99
CA VAL A 19 9.73 -11.89 60.87
C VAL A 19 9.39 -10.40 60.95
N ALA A 20 9.02 -9.89 62.13
CA ALA A 20 8.76 -8.46 62.34
C ALA A 20 10.04 -7.63 62.12
N GLY A 21 11.19 -8.10 62.60
CA GLY A 21 12.50 -7.48 62.34
C GLY A 21 12.85 -7.44 60.86
N LEU A 22 12.60 -8.52 60.11
CA LEU A 22 12.79 -8.56 58.65
C LEU A 22 11.81 -7.63 57.91
N VAL A 23 10.56 -7.53 58.36
CA VAL A 23 9.56 -6.60 57.81
C VAL A 23 9.95 -5.14 58.07
N ILE A 24 10.36 -4.80 59.29
CA ILE A 24 10.80 -3.45 59.67
C ILE A 24 12.09 -3.09 58.91
N THR A 25 13.07 -3.99 58.85
CA THR A 25 14.32 -3.80 58.10
C THR A 25 14.02 -3.62 56.61
N GLY A 26 13.12 -4.44 56.05
CA GLY A 26 12.64 -4.31 54.69
C GLY A 26 11.96 -2.97 54.42
N TYR A 27 11.16 -2.45 55.36
CA TYR A 27 10.50 -1.14 55.27
C TYR A 27 11.50 0.01 55.32
N VAL A 28 12.48 -0.03 56.23
CA VAL A 28 13.54 0.98 56.35
C VAL A 28 14.42 0.99 55.10
N LEU A 29 14.81 -0.18 54.57
CA LEU A 29 15.55 -0.29 53.32
C LEU A 29 14.74 0.26 52.15
N ALA A 30 13.45 -0.10 52.04
CA ALA A 30 12.55 0.42 51.01
C ALA A 30 12.45 1.96 51.06
N TYR A 31 12.39 2.56 52.26
CA TYR A 31 12.37 4.01 52.44
C TYR A 31 13.70 4.66 52.01
N ARG A 32 14.85 4.08 52.37
CA ARG A 32 16.17 4.57 51.94
C ARG A 32 16.35 4.47 50.43
N TYR A 33 16.04 3.32 49.83
CA TYR A 33 16.13 3.12 48.38
C TYR A 33 15.17 4.02 47.59
N LYS A 34 13.98 4.31 48.14
CA LYS A 34 13.07 5.33 47.58
C LYS A 34 13.74 6.70 47.51
N ALA A 35 14.38 7.15 48.59
CA ALA A 35 15.09 8.43 48.61
C ALA A 35 16.28 8.45 47.63
N ILE A 36 16.99 7.32 47.51
CA ILE A 36 18.09 7.14 46.55
C ILE A 36 17.57 7.25 45.12
N ILE A 37 16.49 6.54 44.75
CA ILE A 37 15.94 6.59 43.39
C ILE A 37 15.52 8.02 43.01
N HIS A 38 14.90 8.77 43.92
CA HIS A 38 14.51 10.16 43.64
C HIS A 38 15.71 11.10 43.44
N LYS A 39 16.84 10.87 44.11
CA LYS A 39 18.03 11.72 44.00
C LYS A 39 18.97 11.30 42.87
N VAL A 40 19.22 10.00 42.75
CA VAL A 40 20.25 9.44 41.86
C VAL A 40 19.75 9.29 40.42
N LEU A 41 18.48 8.93 40.21
CA LEU A 41 17.98 8.66 38.85
C LEU A 41 18.05 9.89 37.92
N PRO A 42 17.70 11.12 38.35
CA PRO A 42 17.85 12.31 37.51
C PRO A 42 19.31 12.64 37.18
N VAL A 43 20.21 12.50 38.15
CA VAL A 43 21.65 12.76 37.99
C VAL A 43 22.27 11.74 37.03
N ALA A 44 22.05 10.45 37.28
CA ALA A 44 22.56 9.38 36.44
C ALA A 44 22.06 9.46 34.99
N MET A 45 20.81 9.88 34.76
CA MET A 45 20.29 10.09 33.40
C MET A 45 20.94 11.29 32.71
N ALA A 46 21.14 12.40 33.44
CA ALA A 46 21.85 13.56 32.89
C ALA A 46 23.29 13.19 32.53
N ASP A 47 24.02 12.51 33.41
CA ASP A 47 25.40 12.10 33.16
C ASP A 47 25.50 11.11 31.99
N ALA A 48 24.64 10.09 31.96
CA ALA A 48 24.64 9.06 30.91
C ALA A 48 24.24 9.58 29.53
N THR A 49 23.59 10.75 29.46
CA THR A 49 23.11 11.32 28.19
C THR A 49 23.77 12.65 27.84
N ASP A 50 24.86 13.00 28.53
CA ASP A 50 25.54 14.29 28.36
C ASP A 50 24.55 15.47 28.44
N SER A 51 23.73 15.43 29.50
CA SER A 51 22.63 16.33 29.80
C SER A 51 21.49 16.43 28.78
N LEU A 52 21.49 15.60 27.72
CA LEU A 52 20.43 15.62 26.71
C LEU A 52 19.06 15.25 27.27
N TYR A 53 18.99 14.29 28.19
CA TYR A 53 17.72 13.82 28.74
C TYR A 53 17.59 14.12 30.23
N ARG A 54 16.35 14.41 30.63
CA ARG A 54 15.91 14.56 32.02
C ARG A 54 14.87 13.50 32.34
N ILE A 55 14.87 13.01 33.57
CA ILE A 55 13.90 12.04 34.07
C ILE A 55 13.30 12.50 35.40
N SER A 56 12.00 12.30 35.57
CA SER A 56 11.31 12.49 36.84
C SER A 56 10.43 11.29 37.18
N VAL A 57 10.20 11.07 38.47
CA VAL A 57 9.33 10.01 38.99
C VAL A 57 8.50 10.61 40.12
N LYS A 58 7.16 10.49 40.05
CA LYS A 58 6.28 11.05 41.10
C LYS A 58 6.29 10.24 42.38
N ASN A 59 6.26 8.91 42.26
CA ASN A 59 6.25 8.04 43.42
C ASN A 59 6.97 6.73 43.14
N VAL A 60 7.74 6.28 44.11
CA VAL A 60 8.43 4.99 44.12
C VAL A 60 7.85 4.17 45.27
N SER A 61 7.49 2.92 44.96
CA SER A 61 7.09 1.92 45.94
C SER A 61 7.98 0.69 45.77
N ILE A 62 8.57 0.23 46.87
CA ILE A 62 9.48 -0.91 46.90
C ILE A 62 8.89 -1.92 47.86
N ASN A 63 8.80 -3.17 47.43
CA ASN A 63 8.43 -4.28 48.29
C ASN A 63 9.57 -5.30 48.26
N MET A 64 10.28 -5.38 49.38
CA MET A 64 11.46 -6.24 49.53
C MET A 64 11.08 -7.73 49.57
N LEU A 65 9.93 -8.07 50.17
CA LEU A 65 9.46 -9.46 50.33
C LEU A 65 9.13 -10.10 48.97
N ASN A 66 8.40 -9.39 48.11
CA ASN A 66 8.06 -9.89 46.77
C ASN A 66 9.08 -9.43 45.70
N ARG A 67 10.19 -8.82 46.11
CA ARG A 67 11.30 -8.38 45.26
C ARG A 67 10.82 -7.52 44.08
N SER A 68 10.00 -6.50 44.37
CA SER A 68 9.41 -5.64 43.34
C SER A 68 9.58 -4.15 43.59
N VAL A 69 9.71 -3.39 42.50
CA VAL A 69 9.75 -1.93 42.48
C VAL A 69 8.66 -1.44 41.53
N THR A 70 7.83 -0.51 41.99
CA THR A 70 6.83 0.18 41.16
C THR A 70 7.14 1.68 41.13
N LEU A 71 7.34 2.20 39.92
CA LEU A 71 7.45 3.63 39.66
C LEU A 71 6.12 4.14 39.10
N LYS A 72 5.62 5.25 39.63
CA LYS A 72 4.40 5.90 39.15
C LYS A 72 4.72 7.28 38.61
N GLY A 73 4.13 7.61 37.46
CA GLY A 73 4.31 8.90 36.78
C GLY A 73 5.77 9.16 36.42
N VAL A 74 6.39 8.23 35.72
CA VAL A 74 7.73 8.43 35.13
C VAL A 74 7.57 9.34 33.92
N HIS A 75 8.43 10.34 33.80
CA HIS A 75 8.52 11.19 32.62
C HIS A 75 9.99 11.35 32.24
N LEU A 76 10.34 10.99 31.01
CA LEU A 76 11.65 11.18 30.40
C LEU A 76 11.47 12.11 29.21
N TRP A 77 12.23 13.20 29.13
CA TRP A 77 12.14 14.16 28.03
C TRP A 77 13.51 14.74 27.69
N ALA A 78 13.69 15.15 26.44
CA ALA A 78 14.89 15.85 26.00
C ALA A 78 14.88 17.31 26.52
N ASP A 79 16.04 17.80 26.96
CA ASP A 79 16.23 19.19 27.36
C ASP A 79 16.19 20.11 26.14
N SER A 80 15.24 21.06 26.11
CA SER A 80 15.00 21.92 24.95
C SER A 80 16.17 22.83 24.61
N THR A 81 16.98 23.21 25.60
CA THR A 81 18.16 24.07 25.37
C THR A 81 19.27 23.29 24.68
N GLU A 82 19.50 22.05 25.10
CA GLU A 82 20.51 21.17 24.52
C GLU A 82 20.10 20.68 23.13
N VAL A 83 18.81 20.41 22.93
CA VAL A 83 18.20 20.16 21.61
C VAL A 83 18.49 21.31 20.64
N ALA A 84 18.25 22.56 21.05
CA ALA A 84 18.48 23.73 20.21
C ALA A 84 19.96 23.90 19.86
N ARG A 85 20.85 23.74 20.86
CA ARG A 85 22.30 23.82 20.69
C ARG A 85 22.82 22.78 19.69
N ARG A 86 22.50 21.50 19.88
CA ARG A 86 22.93 20.39 18.99
C ARG A 86 22.36 20.50 17.58
N THR A 87 21.19 21.10 17.43
CA THR A 87 20.58 21.35 16.12
C THR A 87 21.32 22.48 15.37
N HIS A 88 21.79 23.52 16.07
CA HIS A 88 22.55 24.62 15.50
C HIS A 88 23.96 24.20 15.07
N ASP A 89 24.64 23.40 15.90
CA ASP A 89 26.03 22.98 15.68
C ASP A 89 26.18 21.90 14.57
N SER A 90 25.08 21.42 13.97
CA SER A 90 25.05 20.31 12.98
C SER A 90 25.72 19.00 13.42
N THR A 91 26.06 18.88 14.71
CA THR A 91 26.81 17.76 15.31
C THR A 91 25.93 16.54 15.62
N SER A 92 24.60 16.67 15.54
CA SER A 92 23.69 15.55 15.66
C SER A 92 22.47 15.74 14.77
N LYS A 93 21.97 14.64 14.20
CA LYS A 93 20.63 14.51 13.59
C LYS A 93 19.68 13.78 14.55
N PRO A 94 19.41 14.32 15.75
CA PRO A 94 18.94 13.49 16.85
C PRO A 94 17.47 13.11 16.70
N ILE A 95 17.26 11.82 16.91
CA ILE A 95 15.98 11.31 17.35
C ILE A 95 15.83 11.75 18.81
N TYR A 96 14.80 12.54 19.12
CA TYR A 96 14.48 12.91 20.50
C TYR A 96 13.25 12.16 20.99
N LEU A 97 13.20 11.92 22.30
CA LEU A 97 12.14 11.13 22.93
C LEU A 97 11.46 11.95 24.03
N ASP A 98 10.13 11.93 24.04
CA ASP A 98 9.30 12.31 25.18
C ASP A 98 8.49 11.07 25.59
N VAL A 99 8.78 10.51 26.76
CA VAL A 99 8.23 9.25 27.25
C VAL A 99 7.54 9.49 28.58
N ARG A 100 6.22 9.32 28.61
CA ARG A 100 5.42 9.35 29.83
C ARG A 100 4.93 7.95 30.16
N VAL A 101 5.25 7.45 31.35
CA VAL A 101 4.84 6.13 31.82
C VAL A 101 4.04 6.28 33.11
N PRO A 102 2.70 6.10 33.08
CA PRO A 102 1.87 6.14 34.27
C PRO A 102 2.30 5.16 35.34
N ARG A 103 2.68 3.93 34.93
CA ARG A 103 3.15 2.90 35.84
C ARG A 103 4.19 2.00 35.17
N LEU A 104 5.33 1.88 35.83
CA LEU A 104 6.39 0.93 35.52
C LEU A 104 6.54 -0.02 36.71
N THR A 105 6.66 -1.32 36.46
CA THR A 105 6.80 -2.33 37.53
C THR A 105 7.91 -3.28 37.15
N VAL A 106 8.87 -3.49 38.06
CA VAL A 106 9.92 -4.49 37.97
C VAL A 106 9.69 -5.50 39.09
N SER A 107 9.68 -6.79 38.77
CA SER A 107 9.44 -7.87 39.75
C SER A 107 10.48 -8.99 39.63
N GLY A 108 10.67 -9.73 40.73
CA GLY A 108 11.67 -10.80 40.80
C GLY A 108 13.11 -10.28 40.77
N ILE A 109 13.35 -9.08 41.31
CA ILE A 109 14.68 -8.44 41.30
C ILE A 109 15.69 -9.29 42.07
N MET A 110 16.82 -9.68 41.45
CA MET A 110 17.96 -10.35 42.11
C MET A 110 18.80 -9.34 42.89
N TRP A 111 18.43 -9.10 44.15
CA TRP A 111 19.09 -8.13 45.03
C TRP A 111 20.55 -8.48 45.36
N ASP A 112 20.86 -9.77 45.41
CA ASP A 112 22.19 -10.32 45.61
C ASP A 112 23.15 -9.96 44.47
N LYS A 113 22.71 -10.09 43.21
CA LYS A 113 23.48 -9.66 42.03
C LYS A 113 23.77 -8.16 42.00
N LEU A 114 22.79 -7.37 42.42
CA LEU A 114 22.88 -5.91 42.58
C LEU A 114 23.99 -5.49 43.55
N THR A 115 24.16 -6.22 44.65
CA THR A 115 25.15 -5.92 45.69
C THR A 115 26.52 -6.56 45.45
N GLY A 116 26.58 -7.65 44.69
CA GLY A 116 27.82 -8.39 44.37
C GLY A 116 28.60 -7.83 43.16
N GLY A 117 28.03 -6.87 42.41
CA GLY A 117 28.68 -6.29 41.22
C GLY A 117 28.47 -7.08 39.93
N GLU A 118 27.65 -8.14 39.94
CA GLU A 118 27.38 -9.05 38.80
C GLU A 118 26.30 -8.52 37.83
N GLY A 119 25.96 -7.23 37.91
CA GLY A 119 24.93 -6.62 37.08
C GLY A 119 23.51 -6.67 37.66
N TYR A 120 22.52 -6.54 36.79
CA TYR A 120 21.12 -6.34 37.14
C TYR A 120 20.25 -7.44 36.52
N SER A 121 19.37 -8.06 37.30
CA SER A 121 18.44 -9.03 36.74
C SER A 121 17.08 -9.03 37.42
N CYS A 122 16.03 -9.24 36.62
CA CYS A 122 14.65 -9.35 37.09
C CYS A 122 13.88 -10.43 36.32
N SER A 123 12.78 -10.91 36.89
CA SER A 123 11.89 -11.85 36.20
C SER A 123 11.01 -11.13 35.18
N GLU A 124 10.46 -9.95 35.53
CA GLU A 124 9.59 -9.19 34.64
C GLU A 124 9.81 -7.68 34.77
N PHE A 125 9.82 -6.99 33.63
CA PHE A 125 9.81 -5.55 33.49
C PHE A 125 8.57 -5.11 32.71
N SER A 126 7.64 -4.45 33.38
CA SER A 126 6.32 -4.12 32.84
C SER A 126 6.10 -2.60 32.74
N ILE A 127 5.86 -2.13 31.52
CA ILE A 127 5.61 -0.72 31.16
C ILE A 127 4.13 -0.57 30.78
N ILE A 128 3.35 0.07 31.64
CA ILE A 128 1.88 0.11 31.52
C ILE A 128 1.42 1.47 31.03
N ARG A 129 0.72 1.46 29.89
CA ARG A 129 0.17 2.63 29.17
C ARG A 129 1.20 3.72 28.89
N PRO A 130 2.40 3.41 28.36
CA PRO A 130 3.35 4.44 28.01
C PRO A 130 2.81 5.30 26.85
N GLU A 131 3.07 6.59 26.91
CA GLU A 131 2.96 7.51 25.79
C GLU A 131 4.36 7.92 25.37
N ILE A 132 4.77 7.48 24.18
CA ILE A 132 6.11 7.71 23.63
C ILE A 132 5.94 8.59 22.41
N THR A 133 6.54 9.77 22.41
CA THR A 133 6.68 10.63 21.24
C THR A 133 8.13 10.66 20.80
N ILE A 134 8.35 10.35 19.53
CA ILE A 134 9.63 10.30 18.87
C ILE A 134 9.68 11.46 17.89
N TYR A 135 10.48 12.47 18.19
CA TYR A 135 10.73 13.60 17.30
C TYR A 135 11.93 13.28 16.43
N LYS A 136 11.79 13.46 15.12
CA LYS A 136 12.85 13.16 14.17
C LYS A 136 12.99 14.29 13.17
N THR A 137 14.23 14.73 12.97
CA THR A 137 14.60 15.87 12.13
C THR A 137 15.11 15.48 10.73
N ASP A 138 15.24 14.18 10.43
CA ASP A 138 15.61 13.66 9.09
C ASP A 138 14.56 12.65 8.57
N SER A 139 14.35 12.65 7.25
CA SER A 139 13.46 11.74 6.53
C SER A 139 14.00 10.30 6.43
N MET A 140 15.32 10.09 6.58
CA MET A 140 15.94 8.75 6.48
C MET A 140 15.93 8.04 7.84
N LEU A 141 15.48 6.78 7.92
CA LEU A 141 15.70 5.89 9.07
C LEU A 141 17.18 5.53 9.14
N THR A 142 18.00 6.38 9.74
CA THR A 142 19.32 5.99 10.20
C THR A 142 19.14 5.04 11.38
N ILE A 143 19.48 3.78 11.19
CA ILE A 143 19.72 2.85 12.29
C ILE A 143 20.99 3.36 12.95
N TYR A 144 20.88 3.81 14.20
CA TYR A 144 22.07 4.14 14.98
C TYR A 144 22.78 2.83 15.32
N ASP A 145 24.00 2.69 14.81
CA ASP A 145 24.90 1.62 15.17
C ASP A 145 25.32 1.82 16.64
N THR A 146 24.77 1.01 17.52
CA THR A 146 25.13 0.99 18.95
C THR A 146 26.35 0.11 19.22
N ALA A 147 26.92 -0.55 18.20
CA ALA A 147 28.04 -1.48 18.37
C ALA A 147 29.37 -0.79 18.72
N ASN A 148 29.50 0.51 18.49
CA ASN A 148 30.69 1.31 18.82
C ASN A 148 30.52 2.15 20.11
N GLY A 149 29.55 1.82 20.95
CA GLY A 149 29.40 2.43 22.27
C GLY A 149 30.50 2.02 23.26
N PRO A 150 30.67 2.74 24.38
CA PRO A 150 31.54 2.27 25.47
C PRO A 150 31.11 0.87 25.95
N PRO A 151 32.05 0.04 26.41
CA PRO A 151 31.76 -1.33 26.83
C PRO A 151 30.71 -1.36 27.95
N ILE A 152 29.81 -2.34 27.90
CA ILE A 152 28.76 -2.50 28.91
C ILE A 152 29.38 -3.11 30.18
N GLU A 153 29.74 -2.26 31.13
CA GLU A 153 30.39 -2.68 32.39
C GLU A 153 29.50 -3.56 33.29
N ARG A 154 28.18 -3.49 33.14
CA ARG A 154 27.21 -4.24 33.95
C ARG A 154 26.08 -4.77 33.09
N GLU A 155 25.99 -6.09 33.01
CA GLU A 155 24.90 -6.74 32.28
C GLU A 155 23.53 -6.39 32.88
N PHE A 156 22.52 -6.28 32.04
CA PHE A 156 21.12 -6.19 32.46
C PHE A 156 20.31 -7.28 31.77
N SER A 157 19.59 -8.10 32.54
CA SER A 157 18.73 -9.15 32.02
C SER A 157 17.31 -9.08 32.60
N ALA A 158 16.33 -9.42 31.76
CA ALA A 158 14.94 -9.57 32.16
C ALA A 158 14.35 -10.83 31.53
N GLY A 159 13.73 -11.68 32.34
CA GLY A 159 13.03 -12.86 31.82
C GLY A 159 11.94 -12.49 30.82
N VAL A 160 11.21 -11.40 31.09
CA VAL A 160 10.29 -10.79 30.12
C VAL A 160 10.20 -9.28 30.28
N ILE A 161 10.20 -8.56 29.16
CA ILE A 161 9.81 -7.15 29.08
C ILE A 161 8.43 -7.06 28.42
N LYS A 162 7.49 -6.39 29.09
CA LYS A 162 6.12 -6.18 28.60
C LYS A 162 5.83 -4.69 28.46
N LEU A 163 5.38 -4.28 27.29
CA LEU A 163 4.72 -3.00 27.06
C LEU A 163 3.23 -3.26 26.89
N VAL A 164 2.39 -2.60 27.69
CA VAL A 164 0.95 -2.90 27.74
C VAL A 164 0.12 -1.65 27.44
N LYS A 165 -0.67 -1.70 26.37
CA LYS A 165 -1.57 -0.61 25.92
C LYS A 165 -0.83 0.71 25.69
N GLY A 166 0.35 0.66 25.07
CA GLY A 166 1.14 1.86 24.78
C GLY A 166 0.64 2.63 23.56
N LYS A 167 1.04 3.89 23.50
CA LYS A 167 0.85 4.79 22.37
C LYS A 167 2.20 5.31 21.92
N ILE A 168 2.54 5.10 20.66
CA ILE A 168 3.82 5.54 20.08
C ILE A 168 3.50 6.51 18.94
N ARG A 169 4.04 7.72 18.99
CA ARG A 169 3.86 8.76 17.96
C ARG A 169 5.21 9.16 17.41
N TYR A 170 5.43 8.96 16.12
CA TYR A 170 6.53 9.55 15.38
C TYR A 170 6.08 10.90 14.81
N ALA A 171 6.82 11.94 15.11
CA ALA A 171 6.63 13.29 14.58
C ALA A 171 7.83 13.63 13.69
N LEU A 172 7.64 13.43 12.38
CA LEU A 172 8.65 13.64 11.35
C LEU A 172 8.64 15.12 10.97
N HIS A 173 9.68 15.86 11.38
CA HIS A 173 9.83 17.28 11.09
C HIS A 173 10.73 17.46 9.87
N THR A 174 10.20 18.06 8.82
CA THR A 174 10.95 18.40 7.60
C THR A 174 10.58 19.82 7.18
N ASN A 175 11.54 20.75 7.17
CA ASN A 175 11.37 22.12 6.65
C ASN A 175 10.03 22.77 7.08
N ASP A 176 9.80 22.89 8.39
CA ASP A 176 8.58 23.43 9.05
C ASP A 176 7.28 22.60 8.97
N ASP A 177 7.33 21.42 8.37
CA ASP A 177 6.20 20.49 8.32
C ASP A 177 6.36 19.28 9.23
N THR A 178 5.32 18.99 10.01
CA THR A 178 5.26 17.79 10.86
C THR A 178 4.28 16.77 10.31
N SER A 179 4.80 15.65 9.81
CA SER A 179 3.99 14.47 9.50
C SER A 179 3.92 13.55 10.72
N THR A 180 2.75 12.98 10.98
CA THR A 180 2.55 12.11 12.15
C THR A 180 2.25 10.68 11.74
N LEU A 181 2.98 9.75 12.36
CA LEU A 181 2.72 8.30 12.33
C LEU A 181 2.43 7.86 13.76
N SER A 182 1.25 7.30 14.00
CA SER A 182 0.79 6.92 15.32
C SER A 182 0.47 5.43 15.38
N PHE A 183 0.98 4.75 16.41
CA PHE A 183 0.66 3.39 16.78
C PHE A 183 -0.08 3.42 18.12
N ASN A 184 -1.29 2.89 18.18
CA ASN A 184 -2.13 2.91 19.38
C ASN A 184 -2.40 1.49 19.88
N GLY A 185 -2.57 1.36 21.19
CA GLY A 185 -2.88 0.08 21.82
C GLY A 185 -1.76 -0.95 21.65
N CYS A 186 -0.51 -0.51 21.62
CA CYS A 186 0.65 -1.38 21.45
C CYS A 186 0.75 -2.34 22.65
N HIS A 187 0.84 -3.63 22.38
CA HIS A 187 1.20 -4.66 23.33
C HIS A 187 2.43 -5.39 22.80
N ILE A 188 3.56 -5.26 23.49
CA ILE A 188 4.83 -5.86 23.07
C ILE A 188 5.31 -6.75 24.21
N VAL A 189 5.72 -7.97 23.87
CA VAL A 189 6.30 -8.93 24.80
C VAL A 189 7.64 -9.38 24.23
N LEU A 190 8.70 -9.17 25.00
CA LEU A 190 10.07 -9.56 24.69
C LEU A 190 10.50 -10.56 25.76
N ASN A 191 10.73 -11.82 25.39
CA ASN A 191 11.20 -12.86 26.32
C ASN A 191 12.72 -13.02 26.23
N ASP A 192 13.31 -13.36 27.38
CA ASP A 192 14.75 -13.64 27.52
C ASP A 192 15.59 -12.46 27.00
N TRP A 193 15.30 -11.28 27.53
CA TRP A 193 15.93 -10.03 27.14
C TRP A 193 17.26 -9.84 27.87
N LYS A 194 18.33 -9.51 27.13
CA LYS A 194 19.67 -9.31 27.69
C LYS A 194 20.40 -8.13 27.03
N LEU A 195 20.92 -7.22 27.83
CA LEU A 195 21.86 -6.16 27.42
C LEU A 195 23.25 -6.48 27.98
N SER A 196 24.18 -6.75 27.07
CA SER A 196 25.58 -7.12 27.28
C SER A 196 26.35 -6.90 25.97
N ASP A 197 27.68 -6.84 26.02
CA ASP A 197 28.50 -6.69 24.81
C ASP A 197 28.32 -7.87 23.84
N GLU A 198 28.06 -9.07 24.37
CA GLU A 198 27.74 -10.27 23.57
C GLU A 198 26.38 -10.13 22.89
N SER A 199 25.34 -9.77 23.66
CA SER A 199 23.97 -9.72 23.13
C SER A 199 23.76 -8.63 22.08
N LEU A 200 24.57 -7.56 22.07
CA LEU A 200 24.59 -6.56 21.00
C LEU A 200 25.12 -7.13 19.66
N LYS A 201 25.98 -8.16 19.72
CA LYS A 201 26.60 -8.81 18.55
C LYS A 201 25.82 -10.03 18.06
N GLU A 202 24.90 -10.55 18.86
CA GLU A 202 24.10 -11.72 18.54
C GLU A 202 23.02 -11.44 17.48
N ARG A 203 23.24 -11.95 16.25
CA ARG A 203 22.34 -11.69 15.12
C ARG A 203 20.93 -12.28 15.25
N GLY A 204 20.76 -13.30 16.09
CA GLY A 204 19.48 -13.99 16.28
C GLY A 204 18.47 -13.25 17.17
N ARG A 205 18.93 -12.28 17.97
CA ARG A 205 18.09 -11.53 18.90
C ARG A 205 17.33 -10.41 18.19
N ILE A 206 16.08 -10.22 18.59
CA ILE A 206 15.22 -9.12 18.13
C ILE A 206 15.00 -8.15 19.28
N LEU A 207 15.45 -6.90 19.12
CA LEU A 207 15.43 -5.90 20.19
C LEU A 207 16.05 -6.45 21.51
N LEU A 208 17.15 -7.21 21.36
CA LEU A 208 17.90 -7.89 22.44
C LEU A 208 17.17 -9.07 23.12
N ALA A 209 16.03 -9.50 22.59
CA ALA A 209 15.25 -10.63 23.07
C ALA A 209 15.39 -11.86 22.17
N GLU A 210 15.29 -13.07 22.73
CA GLU A 210 15.26 -14.30 21.94
C GLU A 210 13.93 -14.45 21.20
N TYR A 211 12.84 -14.01 21.83
CA TYR A 211 11.51 -14.02 21.23
C TYR A 211 10.80 -12.69 21.45
N ALA A 212 10.21 -12.17 20.38
CA ALA A 212 9.33 -11.00 20.39
C ALA A 212 7.94 -11.34 19.83
N ARG A 213 6.93 -10.78 20.50
CA ARG A 213 5.57 -10.68 20.00
C ARG A 213 5.11 -9.23 20.09
N SER A 214 4.45 -8.76 19.05
CA SER A 214 3.84 -7.43 19.02
C SER A 214 2.40 -7.53 18.51
N ASP A 215 1.47 -6.93 19.23
CA ASP A 215 0.09 -6.72 18.83
C ASP A 215 -0.20 -5.22 18.90
N ILE A 216 -0.52 -4.59 17.77
CA ILE A 216 -0.80 -3.15 17.65
C ILE A 216 -2.23 -2.99 17.18
N ALA A 217 -3.06 -2.31 17.98
CA ALA A 217 -4.49 -2.16 17.69
C ALA A 217 -4.73 -1.31 16.44
N SER A 218 -4.04 -0.17 16.31
CA SER A 218 -4.13 0.66 15.11
C SER A 218 -2.85 1.41 14.78
N LEU A 219 -2.60 1.57 13.49
CA LEU A 219 -1.60 2.43 12.89
C LEU A 219 -2.33 3.48 12.05
N VAL A 220 -1.95 4.74 12.22
CA VAL A 220 -2.46 5.85 11.40
C VAL A 220 -1.28 6.72 10.97
N TYR A 221 -1.14 6.90 9.65
CA TYR A 221 -0.21 7.83 9.05
C TYR A 221 -0.97 8.94 8.32
N ALA A 222 -0.81 10.15 8.83
CA ALA A 222 -1.48 11.34 8.31
C ALA A 222 -0.45 12.45 8.03
N PRO A 223 0.18 12.44 6.84
CA PRO A 223 1.12 13.50 6.45
C PRO A 223 0.40 14.84 6.29
N ARG A 224 0.94 15.93 6.82
CA ARG A 224 0.25 17.23 6.91
C ARG A 224 -0.28 17.73 5.56
N ASN A 225 0.57 17.72 4.54
CA ASN A 225 0.27 18.23 3.20
C ASN A 225 -0.29 17.18 2.23
N SER A 226 -0.95 16.16 2.76
CA SER A 226 -1.58 15.11 1.95
C SER A 226 -3.09 15.11 2.11
N ASP A 227 -3.77 14.97 0.98
CA ASP A 227 -5.22 14.70 0.94
C ASP A 227 -5.57 13.31 1.49
N TYR A 228 -4.58 12.48 1.83
CA TYR A 228 -4.77 11.08 2.18
C TYR A 228 -4.39 10.76 3.62
N THR A 229 -5.09 9.78 4.17
CA THR A 229 -4.69 9.06 5.38
C THR A 229 -4.47 7.61 5.03
N PHE A 230 -3.35 7.06 5.53
CA PHE A 230 -3.10 5.63 5.53
C PHE A 230 -3.39 5.09 6.93
N SER A 231 -4.06 3.95 7.02
CA SER A 231 -4.33 3.28 8.29
C SER A 231 -4.28 1.76 8.16
N ALA A 232 -4.00 1.09 9.26
CA ALA A 232 -4.11 -0.36 9.39
C ALA A 232 -4.50 -0.71 10.83
N ASN A 233 -5.25 -1.79 11.01
CA ASN A 233 -5.67 -2.30 12.31
C ASN A 233 -5.06 -3.67 12.60
N ASN A 234 -5.03 -4.04 13.89
CA ASN A 234 -4.66 -5.38 14.34
C ASN A 234 -3.35 -5.89 13.71
N ILE A 235 -2.32 -5.07 13.73
CA ILE A 235 -1.00 -5.43 13.20
C ILE A 235 -0.34 -6.35 14.21
N ARG A 236 -0.01 -7.57 13.78
CA ARG A 236 0.58 -8.59 14.64
C ARG A 236 1.85 -9.10 14.03
N PHE A 237 2.90 -9.18 14.84
CA PHE A 237 4.16 -9.78 14.47
C PHE A 237 4.55 -10.81 15.52
N ASN A 238 5.04 -11.96 15.05
CA ASN A 238 5.55 -13.02 15.88
C ASN A 238 6.93 -13.44 15.34
N SER A 239 7.91 -13.43 16.23
CA SER A 239 9.29 -13.76 15.90
C SER A 239 9.57 -15.26 15.80
N GLY A 240 8.66 -16.12 16.28
CA GLY A 240 8.81 -17.58 16.23
C GLY A 240 8.46 -18.17 14.86
N ASP A 241 7.47 -17.60 14.17
CA ASP A 241 7.09 -17.96 12.80
C ASP A 241 7.55 -16.93 11.75
N ASN A 242 8.11 -15.80 12.19
CA ASN A 242 8.56 -14.68 11.36
C ASN A 242 7.46 -14.12 10.44
N ASN A 243 6.22 -14.14 10.93
CA ASN A 243 5.07 -13.67 10.17
C ASN A 243 4.59 -12.32 10.70
N LEU A 244 4.13 -11.49 9.77
CA LEU A 244 3.42 -10.24 10.05
C LEU A 244 2.04 -10.28 9.41
N THR A 245 1.01 -10.00 10.19
CA THR A 245 -0.37 -9.85 9.70
C THR A 245 -0.87 -8.46 10.02
N ALA A 246 -1.70 -7.91 9.12
CA ALA A 246 -2.42 -6.66 9.35
C ALA A 246 -3.83 -6.77 8.77
N ARG A 247 -4.78 -6.07 9.37
CA ARG A 247 -6.18 -6.03 8.94
C ARG A 247 -6.61 -4.60 8.62
N ASP A 248 -7.69 -4.48 7.85
CA ASP A 248 -8.35 -3.21 7.54
C ASP A 248 -7.36 -2.12 7.08
N ILE A 249 -6.49 -2.49 6.13
CA ILE A 249 -5.51 -1.55 5.57
C ILE A 249 -6.25 -0.65 4.59
N HIS A 250 -6.15 0.65 4.83
CA HIS A 250 -6.86 1.64 4.04
C HIS A 250 -5.93 2.76 3.59
N LEU A 251 -6.08 3.16 2.33
CA LEU A 251 -5.66 4.48 1.84
C LEU A 251 -6.93 5.20 1.41
N LYS A 252 -7.34 6.22 2.15
CA LYS A 252 -8.58 6.95 1.88
C LYS A 252 -8.33 8.45 1.88
N PRO A 253 -8.98 9.22 0.98
CA PRO A 253 -8.94 10.66 1.05
C PRO A 253 -9.57 11.16 2.35
N ARG A 254 -9.05 12.27 2.89
CA ARG A 254 -9.54 12.93 4.11
C ARG A 254 -10.83 13.71 3.89
N LEU A 255 -11.10 14.07 2.64
CA LEU A 255 -12.22 14.89 2.22
C LEU A 255 -13.13 14.07 1.28
N SER A 256 -14.39 14.49 1.18
CA SER A 256 -15.32 13.90 0.21
C SER A 256 -14.87 14.19 -1.24
N ASP A 257 -15.34 13.38 -2.19
CA ASP A 257 -15.04 13.58 -3.62
C ASP A 257 -15.44 14.98 -4.09
N GLU A 258 -16.61 15.47 -3.67
CA GLU A 258 -17.09 16.80 -4.06
C GLU A 258 -16.17 17.92 -3.56
N THR A 259 -15.75 17.85 -2.29
CA THR A 259 -14.84 18.84 -1.71
C THR A 259 -13.45 18.77 -2.34
N LEU A 260 -12.96 17.57 -2.65
CA LEU A 260 -11.69 17.40 -3.36
C LEU A 260 -11.76 18.01 -4.75
N PHE A 261 -12.81 17.72 -5.53
CA PHE A 261 -12.96 18.27 -6.87
C PHE A 261 -13.08 19.79 -6.89
N LYS A 262 -13.70 20.41 -5.87
CA LYS A 262 -13.72 21.87 -5.73
C LYS A 262 -12.36 22.48 -5.42
N LYS A 263 -11.49 21.74 -4.72
CA LYS A 263 -10.11 22.16 -4.40
C LYS A 263 -9.11 21.88 -5.53
N MET A 264 -9.41 20.92 -6.39
CA MET A 264 -8.54 20.54 -7.50
C MET A 264 -8.66 21.54 -8.66
N ASP A 265 -7.52 22.09 -9.06
CA ASP A 265 -7.39 22.98 -10.21
C ASP A 265 -7.17 22.21 -11.53
N ARG A 266 -6.70 20.96 -11.45
CA ARG A 266 -6.36 20.09 -12.58
C ARG A 266 -6.88 18.65 -12.41
N GLN A 267 -6.97 17.91 -13.52
CA GLN A 267 -7.30 16.48 -13.50
C GLN A 267 -6.28 15.70 -12.67
N LYS A 268 -6.75 15.05 -11.59
CA LYS A 268 -5.95 14.16 -10.76
C LYS A 268 -6.77 12.93 -10.38
N GLU A 269 -6.14 11.77 -10.36
CA GLU A 269 -6.79 10.55 -9.90
C GLU A 269 -6.92 10.55 -8.36
N ILE A 270 -8.10 10.18 -7.88
CA ILE A 270 -8.39 9.89 -6.49
C ILE A 270 -8.34 8.37 -6.30
N TYR A 271 -7.46 7.90 -5.44
CA TYR A 271 -7.27 6.47 -5.15
C TYR A 271 -7.96 6.09 -3.86
N ARG A 272 -8.51 4.88 -3.78
CA ARG A 272 -8.94 4.27 -2.52
C ARG A 272 -8.47 2.84 -2.48
N LEU A 273 -7.72 2.50 -1.44
CA LEU A 273 -7.29 1.13 -1.18
C LEU A 273 -8.04 0.61 0.03
N ASP A 274 -8.51 -0.62 -0.06
CA ASP A 274 -9.17 -1.33 1.03
C ASP A 274 -8.72 -2.80 1.00
N PHE A 275 -7.77 -3.16 1.88
CA PHE A 275 -7.27 -4.52 2.02
C PHE A 275 -7.69 -5.07 3.39
N PRO A 276 -8.71 -5.95 3.44
CA PRO A 276 -9.20 -6.52 4.70
C PRO A 276 -8.13 -7.30 5.47
N THR A 277 -7.26 -7.99 4.74
CA THR A 277 -6.16 -8.76 5.32
C THR A 277 -4.92 -8.69 4.43
N LEU A 278 -3.77 -8.52 5.07
CA LEU A 278 -2.43 -8.69 4.50
C LEU A 278 -1.64 -9.62 5.43
N GLU A 279 -0.98 -10.59 4.84
CA GLU A 279 -0.04 -11.48 5.53
C GLU A 279 1.30 -11.47 4.79
N LEU A 280 2.37 -11.22 5.53
CA LEU A 280 3.76 -11.29 5.09
C LEU A 280 4.42 -12.45 5.83
N THR A 281 5.00 -13.39 5.09
CA THR A 281 5.48 -14.67 5.63
C THR A 281 7.00 -14.82 5.53
N ASN A 282 7.57 -15.53 6.50
CA ASN A 282 9.01 -15.85 6.57
C ASN A 282 9.91 -14.62 6.40
N ILE A 283 9.69 -13.59 7.21
CA ILE A 283 10.54 -12.39 7.19
C ILE A 283 11.95 -12.75 7.64
N ASP A 284 12.96 -12.41 6.84
CA ASP A 284 14.36 -12.50 7.27
C ASP A 284 14.67 -11.35 8.23
N ARG A 285 14.52 -11.63 9.53
CA ARG A 285 14.79 -10.65 10.58
C ARG A 285 16.26 -10.24 10.63
N SER A 286 17.18 -11.15 10.29
CA SER A 286 18.62 -10.83 10.33
C SER A 286 18.94 -9.77 9.29
N LYS A 287 18.47 -9.96 8.06
CA LYS A 287 18.64 -8.94 7.01
C LYS A 287 17.91 -7.64 7.32
N LEU A 288 16.70 -7.72 7.86
CA LEU A 288 15.94 -6.52 8.22
C LEU A 288 16.63 -5.68 9.30
N LEU A 289 17.16 -6.33 10.34
CA LEU A 289 17.75 -5.64 11.50
C LEU A 289 19.19 -5.19 11.24
N HIS A 290 20.00 -6.00 10.54
CA HIS A 290 21.45 -5.76 10.39
C HIS A 290 21.84 -5.16 9.04
N GLU A 291 21.09 -5.46 7.98
CA GLU A 291 21.38 -4.99 6.62
C GLU A 291 20.37 -3.91 6.17
N GLY A 292 19.28 -3.72 6.92
CA GLY A 292 18.20 -2.80 6.54
C GLY A 292 17.41 -3.26 5.31
N GLU A 293 17.50 -4.54 4.94
CA GLU A 293 16.84 -5.12 3.77
C GLU A 293 15.59 -5.92 4.18
N LEU A 294 14.46 -5.69 3.51
CA LEU A 294 13.25 -6.47 3.72
C LEU A 294 13.23 -7.70 2.80
N HIS A 295 13.51 -8.88 3.36
CA HIS A 295 13.36 -10.16 2.65
C HIS A 295 12.16 -10.95 3.21
N ALA A 296 11.33 -11.49 2.34
CA ALA A 296 10.21 -12.34 2.71
C ALA A 296 9.81 -13.33 1.59
N SER A 297 9.27 -14.49 1.97
CA SER A 297 8.82 -15.50 0.99
C SER A 297 7.54 -15.09 0.28
N ALA A 298 6.52 -14.63 1.01
CA ALA A 298 5.26 -14.30 0.37
C ALA A 298 4.45 -13.18 1.04
N ILE A 299 3.77 -12.39 0.21
CA ILE A 299 2.61 -11.57 0.59
C ILE A 299 1.31 -12.24 0.13
N TYR A 300 0.33 -12.33 1.02
CA TYR A 300 -1.04 -12.73 0.68
C TYR A 300 -2.01 -11.56 0.86
N LEU A 301 -2.73 -11.22 -0.21
CA LEU A 301 -3.81 -10.23 -0.21
C LEU A 301 -5.13 -10.94 -0.50
N ASN A 302 -6.05 -10.92 0.47
CA ASN A 302 -7.39 -11.48 0.28
C ASN A 302 -8.43 -10.36 0.27
N HIS A 303 -9.35 -10.42 -0.69
CA HIS A 303 -10.47 -9.47 -0.82
C HIS A 303 -10.02 -8.01 -1.01
N CYS A 304 -8.87 -7.79 -1.65
CA CYS A 304 -8.33 -6.45 -1.86
C CYS A 304 -9.18 -5.66 -2.85
N LYS A 305 -9.44 -4.39 -2.54
CA LYS A 305 -10.18 -3.48 -3.41
C LYS A 305 -9.36 -2.22 -3.72
N LEU A 306 -9.34 -1.85 -4.99
CA LEU A 306 -8.78 -0.58 -5.47
C LEU A 306 -9.87 0.17 -6.25
N ASP A 307 -10.25 1.35 -5.76
CA ASP A 307 -11.11 2.26 -6.50
C ASP A 307 -10.28 3.45 -7.00
N ILE A 308 -10.46 3.82 -8.27
CA ILE A 308 -9.82 4.96 -8.89
C ILE A 308 -10.91 5.84 -9.50
N LEU A 309 -10.93 7.12 -9.12
CA LEU A 309 -11.87 8.10 -9.63
C LEU A 309 -11.13 9.28 -10.25
N MET A 310 -11.57 9.74 -11.41
CA MET A 310 -11.06 10.96 -12.02
C MET A 310 -12.20 11.84 -12.53
N ASN A 311 -12.05 13.16 -12.36
CA ASN A 311 -12.97 14.13 -12.94
C ASN A 311 -12.36 14.73 -14.20
N ARG A 312 -12.91 14.40 -15.38
CA ARG A 312 -12.45 14.94 -16.68
C ARG A 312 -12.97 16.35 -16.97
N LYS A 313 -13.88 16.90 -16.16
CA LYS A 313 -14.36 18.29 -16.31
C LYS A 313 -13.29 19.33 -15.97
N LEU A 314 -12.25 18.94 -15.23
CA LEU A 314 -11.15 19.83 -14.87
C LEU A 314 -10.14 19.93 -16.04
N PRO A 315 -9.36 21.01 -16.12
CA PRO A 315 -8.28 21.14 -17.10
C PRO A 315 -7.24 20.01 -16.97
N PRO A 316 -6.62 19.56 -18.08
CA PRO A 316 -5.61 18.51 -18.06
C PRO A 316 -4.45 18.81 -17.10
N ASN A 317 -3.93 17.74 -16.47
CA ASN A 317 -2.72 17.81 -15.65
C ASN A 317 -1.52 18.29 -16.47
N THR A 318 -0.66 19.09 -15.83
CA THR A 318 0.60 19.61 -16.40
C THR A 318 1.84 18.99 -15.76
N LYS A 319 1.67 18.16 -14.71
CA LYS A 319 2.79 17.46 -14.07
C LYS A 319 3.13 16.19 -14.84
N SER A 320 4.38 16.11 -15.30
CA SER A 320 4.92 14.91 -15.92
C SER A 320 4.84 13.71 -14.97
N LYS A 321 4.44 12.58 -15.52
CA LYS A 321 4.37 11.27 -14.88
C LYS A 321 5.44 10.32 -15.43
N MET A 322 6.48 10.85 -16.07
CA MET A 322 7.65 10.08 -16.49
C MET A 322 8.35 9.44 -15.29
N GLY A 323 8.98 8.28 -15.48
CA GLY A 323 9.63 7.57 -14.40
C GLY A 323 8.71 6.92 -13.35
N ASN A 324 7.40 6.82 -13.59
CA ASN A 324 6.42 6.33 -12.61
C ASN A 324 5.78 4.98 -13.00
N TYR A 325 6.44 4.19 -13.84
CA TYR A 325 5.97 2.82 -14.13
C TYR A 325 6.22 1.89 -12.94
N PRO A 326 5.49 0.77 -12.81
CA PRO A 326 5.59 -0.10 -11.63
C PRO A 326 7.03 -0.53 -11.28
N ASN A 327 7.83 -0.94 -12.26
CA ASN A 327 9.24 -1.25 -12.09
C ASN A 327 10.11 -0.03 -11.78
N GLN A 328 9.87 1.11 -12.42
CA GLN A 328 10.61 2.33 -12.09
C GLN A 328 10.35 2.79 -10.65
N LEU A 329 9.10 2.67 -10.17
CA LEU A 329 8.74 2.98 -8.78
C LEU A 329 9.39 2.00 -7.79
N LEU A 330 9.44 0.71 -8.13
CA LEU A 330 10.14 -0.30 -7.34
C LEU A 330 11.66 -0.01 -7.29
N TYR A 331 12.26 0.31 -8.44
CA TYR A 331 13.67 0.71 -8.53
C TYR A 331 14.00 1.95 -7.69
N LYS A 332 13.10 2.95 -7.68
CA LYS A 332 13.25 4.19 -6.89
C LYS A 332 12.99 4.02 -5.39
N LEU A 333 12.47 2.88 -4.96
CA LEU A 333 12.20 2.63 -3.55
C LEU A 333 13.51 2.62 -2.77
N LYS A 334 13.64 3.48 -1.75
CA LYS A 334 14.86 3.58 -0.94
C LYS A 334 15.10 2.36 -0.04
N LEU A 335 14.03 1.65 0.34
CA LEU A 335 14.11 0.42 1.11
C LEU A 335 14.55 -0.72 0.17
N PRO A 336 15.70 -1.37 0.40
CA PRO A 336 16.04 -2.61 -0.30
C PRO A 336 15.01 -3.68 0.06
N VAL A 337 14.37 -4.26 -0.95
CA VAL A 337 13.30 -5.22 -0.78
C VAL A 337 13.50 -6.41 -1.70
N TYR A 338 13.24 -7.61 -1.18
CA TYR A 338 13.08 -8.83 -1.93
C TYR A 338 11.86 -9.59 -1.40
N ILE A 339 10.82 -9.68 -2.21
CA ILE A 339 9.67 -10.54 -1.93
C ILE A 339 9.55 -11.53 -3.08
N GLU A 340 9.73 -12.81 -2.75
CA GLU A 340 9.72 -13.87 -3.76
C GLU A 340 8.37 -13.93 -4.48
N LYS A 341 7.27 -13.84 -3.74
CA LYS A 341 5.92 -13.90 -4.31
C LYS A 341 4.89 -13.01 -3.62
N LEU A 342 3.97 -12.44 -4.40
CA LEU A 342 2.71 -11.89 -3.92
C LEU A 342 1.58 -12.70 -4.54
N LYS A 343 0.56 -13.06 -3.75
CA LYS A 343 -0.67 -13.67 -4.22
C LYS A 343 -1.87 -12.78 -3.92
N ILE A 344 -2.75 -12.64 -4.90
CA ILE A 344 -4.04 -11.96 -4.78
C ILE A 344 -5.11 -13.03 -4.87
N ASN A 345 -6.00 -13.06 -3.89
CA ASN A 345 -7.19 -13.88 -3.90
C ASN A 345 -8.44 -13.00 -3.77
N ASN A 346 -9.33 -13.12 -4.75
CA ASN A 346 -10.60 -12.42 -4.81
C ASN A 346 -10.49 -10.88 -4.74
N GLY A 347 -9.63 -10.29 -5.55
CA GLY A 347 -9.47 -8.85 -5.66
C GLY A 347 -10.52 -8.18 -6.53
N SER A 348 -10.63 -6.85 -6.43
CA SER A 348 -11.45 -6.02 -7.31
C SER A 348 -10.79 -4.67 -7.63
N LEU A 349 -11.03 -4.19 -8.85
CA LEU A 349 -10.59 -2.89 -9.33
C LEU A 349 -11.77 -2.17 -9.98
N THR A 350 -12.11 -0.99 -9.50
CA THR A 350 -13.10 -0.11 -10.11
C THR A 350 -12.41 1.16 -10.60
N TYR A 351 -12.50 1.43 -11.90
CA TYR A 351 -12.06 2.68 -12.50
C TYR A 351 -13.27 3.50 -12.94
N ALA A 352 -13.37 4.74 -12.50
CA ALA A 352 -14.46 5.62 -12.88
C ALA A 352 -13.96 7.00 -13.33
N GLU A 353 -14.59 7.54 -14.37
CA GLU A 353 -14.38 8.91 -14.83
C GLU A 353 -15.70 9.68 -14.87
N ILE A 354 -15.70 10.92 -14.39
CA ILE A 354 -16.75 11.89 -14.71
C ILE A 354 -16.39 12.51 -16.04
N ILE A 355 -17.19 12.28 -17.08
CA ILE A 355 -16.87 12.65 -18.45
C ILE A 355 -17.26 14.10 -18.71
N GLU A 356 -16.33 14.89 -19.27
CA GLU A 356 -16.55 16.30 -19.62
C GLU A 356 -17.73 16.46 -20.59
N LYS A 357 -17.70 15.70 -21.69
CA LYS A 357 -18.65 15.83 -22.80
C LYS A 357 -20.10 15.47 -22.47
N THR A 358 -20.32 14.62 -21.47
CA THR A 358 -21.66 14.09 -21.14
C THR A 358 -22.10 14.43 -19.71
N GLY A 359 -21.17 14.84 -18.84
CA GLY A 359 -21.39 15.00 -17.41
C GLY A 359 -21.62 13.69 -16.65
N GLN A 360 -21.65 12.53 -17.33
CA GLN A 360 -21.96 11.23 -16.75
C GLN A 360 -20.72 10.56 -16.15
N LYS A 361 -20.94 9.66 -15.18
CA LYS A 361 -19.89 8.82 -14.60
C LYS A 361 -19.77 7.51 -15.39
N GLY A 362 -18.72 7.37 -16.20
CA GLY A 362 -18.35 6.11 -16.84
C GLY A 362 -17.57 5.23 -15.88
N THR A 363 -17.94 3.95 -15.75
CA THR A 363 -17.30 3.02 -14.79
C THR A 363 -16.90 1.71 -15.47
N ILE A 364 -15.68 1.25 -15.20
CA ILE A 364 -15.13 -0.04 -15.61
C ILE A 364 -14.84 -0.85 -14.34
N ASN A 365 -15.29 -2.10 -14.30
CA ASN A 365 -15.09 -2.98 -13.14
C ASN A 365 -14.33 -4.23 -13.53
N PHE A 366 -13.38 -4.62 -12.69
CA PHE A 366 -12.75 -5.93 -12.68
C PHE A 366 -13.04 -6.59 -11.33
N THR A 367 -13.59 -7.80 -11.36
CA THR A 367 -13.96 -8.56 -10.16
C THR A 367 -13.31 -9.94 -10.19
N ASP A 368 -13.40 -10.66 -9.07
CA ASP A 368 -12.88 -12.02 -8.91
C ASP A 368 -11.39 -12.13 -9.30
N ILE A 369 -10.61 -11.06 -9.06
CA ILE A 369 -9.22 -10.99 -9.50
C ILE A 369 -8.41 -11.99 -8.67
N LYS A 370 -7.82 -12.96 -9.36
CA LYS A 370 -6.77 -13.82 -8.81
C LYS A 370 -5.47 -13.44 -9.50
N GLY A 371 -4.39 -13.43 -8.73
CA GLY A 371 -3.14 -12.93 -9.26
C GLY A 371 -1.91 -13.45 -8.54
N SER A 372 -0.79 -13.40 -9.25
CA SER A 372 0.52 -13.57 -8.66
C SER A 372 1.50 -12.55 -9.21
N VAL A 373 2.38 -12.06 -8.35
CA VAL A 373 3.58 -11.33 -8.74
C VAL A 373 4.76 -12.13 -8.23
N ASN A 374 5.74 -12.41 -9.07
CA ASN A 374 6.98 -13.06 -8.63
C ASN A 374 8.14 -12.10 -8.79
N ASN A 375 9.15 -12.25 -7.93
CA ASN A 375 10.41 -11.50 -7.95
C ASN A 375 10.21 -9.98 -7.79
N ILE A 376 9.62 -9.56 -6.67
CA ILE A 376 9.46 -8.15 -6.33
C ILE A 376 10.75 -7.68 -5.66
N THR A 377 11.64 -7.05 -6.42
CA THR A 377 12.92 -6.59 -5.86
C THR A 377 13.52 -5.37 -6.55
N ASN A 378 14.29 -4.61 -5.77
CA ASN A 378 15.21 -3.57 -6.22
C ASN A 378 16.68 -3.86 -5.80
N ILE A 379 16.97 -5.08 -5.32
CA ILE A 379 18.30 -5.47 -4.83
C ILE A 379 19.12 -6.03 -6.01
N PRO A 380 20.28 -5.43 -6.36
CA PRO A 380 21.06 -5.81 -7.54
C PRO A 380 21.37 -7.31 -7.65
N GLY A 381 21.70 -7.96 -6.53
CA GLY A 381 22.01 -9.40 -6.50
C GLY A 381 20.83 -10.31 -6.84
N HIS A 382 19.59 -9.89 -6.54
CA HIS A 382 18.38 -10.63 -6.93
C HIS A 382 18.00 -10.32 -8.38
N VAL A 383 18.12 -9.06 -8.80
CA VAL A 383 17.88 -8.62 -10.19
C VAL A 383 18.84 -9.31 -11.18
N ALA A 384 20.08 -9.57 -10.79
CA ALA A 384 21.03 -10.32 -11.62
C ALA A 384 20.64 -11.80 -11.82
N LYS A 385 19.91 -12.40 -10.88
CA LYS A 385 19.44 -13.79 -10.98
C LYS A 385 18.16 -13.90 -11.81
N ASP A 386 17.25 -12.95 -11.64
CA ASP A 386 16.05 -12.80 -12.47
C ASP A 386 15.80 -11.31 -12.68
N ALA A 387 16.00 -10.87 -13.93
CA ALA A 387 15.85 -9.46 -14.30
C ALA A 387 14.39 -9.01 -14.38
N TYR A 388 13.41 -9.92 -14.24
CA TYR A 388 12.00 -9.63 -14.44
C TYR A 388 11.16 -9.76 -13.17
N ALA A 389 10.32 -8.76 -12.91
CA ALA A 389 9.13 -8.95 -12.09
C ALA A 389 7.98 -9.41 -13.00
N THR A 390 7.44 -10.59 -12.73
CA THR A 390 6.37 -11.19 -13.55
C THR A 390 5.04 -11.13 -12.81
N VAL A 391 4.07 -10.41 -13.38
CA VAL A 391 2.71 -10.28 -12.87
C VAL A 391 1.78 -11.13 -13.73
N LYS A 392 1.01 -12.02 -13.13
CA LYS A 392 -0.06 -12.79 -13.79
C LYS A 392 -1.37 -12.49 -13.09
N LEU A 393 -2.39 -12.08 -13.85
CA LEU A 393 -3.72 -11.73 -13.38
C LEU A 393 -4.76 -12.47 -14.19
N GLU A 394 -5.79 -12.95 -13.51
CA GLU A 394 -7.03 -13.45 -14.10
C GLU A 394 -8.22 -12.88 -13.32
N GLY A 395 -9.35 -12.72 -13.97
CA GLY A 395 -10.56 -12.22 -13.32
C GLY A 395 -11.68 -11.98 -14.31
N LYS A 396 -12.66 -11.16 -13.92
CA LYS A 396 -13.82 -10.84 -14.74
C LYS A 396 -13.93 -9.36 -15.04
N PHE A 397 -13.93 -9.02 -16.33
CA PHE A 397 -14.31 -7.72 -16.83
C PHE A 397 -15.84 -7.53 -16.76
N ASN A 398 -16.27 -6.42 -16.15
CA ASN A 398 -17.66 -6.07 -15.91
C ASN A 398 -18.49 -7.25 -15.35
N LYS A 399 -17.92 -8.01 -14.42
CA LYS A 399 -18.50 -9.17 -13.71
C LYS A 399 -18.73 -10.45 -14.52
N TYR A 400 -18.59 -10.42 -15.84
CA TYR A 400 -19.08 -11.51 -16.69
C TYR A 400 -18.04 -12.08 -17.65
N THR A 401 -17.17 -11.24 -18.20
CA THR A 401 -16.23 -11.67 -19.25
C THR A 401 -14.89 -12.00 -18.64
N ASP A 402 -14.42 -13.23 -18.83
CA ASP A 402 -13.09 -13.64 -18.36
C ASP A 402 -12.00 -12.82 -19.04
N ILE A 403 -11.01 -12.38 -18.25
CA ILE A 403 -9.84 -11.65 -18.71
C ILE A 403 -8.60 -12.23 -18.04
N LYS A 404 -7.52 -12.34 -18.81
CA LYS A 404 -6.18 -12.70 -18.33
C LYS A 404 -5.18 -11.67 -18.80
N ALA A 405 -4.23 -11.33 -17.94
CA ALA A 405 -3.12 -10.45 -18.29
C ALA A 405 -1.83 -10.95 -17.64
N THR A 406 -0.75 -11.03 -18.41
CA THR A 406 0.60 -11.29 -17.92
C THR A 406 1.48 -10.11 -18.29
N PHE A 407 2.09 -9.47 -17.29
CA PHE A 407 3.11 -8.45 -17.47
C PHE A 407 4.47 -9.02 -17.10
N ARG A 408 5.51 -8.65 -17.84
CA ARG A 408 6.90 -8.81 -17.43
C ARG A 408 7.55 -7.44 -17.43
N PHE A 409 7.98 -6.99 -16.27
CA PHE A 409 8.66 -5.71 -16.11
C PHE A 409 10.16 -5.95 -15.95
N LEU A 410 10.99 -5.24 -16.71
CA LEU A 410 12.43 -5.32 -16.58
C LEU A 410 12.88 -4.46 -15.38
N LEU A 411 13.55 -5.06 -14.39
CA LEU A 411 13.84 -4.43 -13.10
C LEU A 411 15.10 -3.56 -13.11
N ASN A 412 16.06 -3.85 -14.00
CA ASN A 412 17.31 -3.10 -14.17
C ASN A 412 17.23 -2.07 -15.31
N ASP A 413 16.04 -1.58 -15.65
CA ASP A 413 15.86 -0.65 -16.75
C ASP A 413 15.31 0.71 -16.30
N PRO A 414 16.13 1.79 -16.37
CA PRO A 414 15.70 3.12 -15.97
C PRO A 414 14.57 3.66 -16.84
N ILE A 415 14.43 3.21 -18.10
CA ILE A 415 13.35 3.65 -19.00
C ILE A 415 12.06 2.84 -18.85
N GLY A 416 12.05 1.86 -17.95
CA GLY A 416 10.84 1.18 -17.53
C GLY A 416 10.28 0.16 -18.52
N SER A 417 11.12 -0.53 -19.31
CA SER A 417 10.67 -1.52 -20.28
C SER A 417 9.77 -2.60 -19.68
N PHE A 418 8.76 -2.98 -20.45
CA PHE A 418 7.82 -4.03 -20.10
C PHE A 418 7.28 -4.74 -21.34
N THR A 419 6.81 -5.96 -21.12
CA THR A 419 5.94 -6.66 -22.07
C THR A 419 4.63 -7.03 -21.39
N MET A 420 3.57 -7.11 -22.19
CA MET A 420 2.24 -7.52 -21.72
C MET A 420 1.62 -8.49 -22.72
N TYR A 421 1.05 -9.57 -22.22
CA TYR A 421 0.11 -10.42 -22.92
C TYR A 421 -1.25 -10.32 -22.27
N ALA A 422 -2.31 -10.03 -23.03
CA ALA A 422 -3.65 -9.96 -22.51
C ALA A 422 -4.63 -10.72 -23.42
N GLU A 423 -5.55 -11.43 -22.77
CA GLU A 423 -6.65 -12.16 -23.41
C GLU A 423 -7.96 -11.74 -22.75
N MET A 424 -9.00 -11.58 -23.56
CA MET A 424 -10.37 -11.40 -23.09
C MET A 424 -11.28 -12.37 -23.82
N GLY A 425 -12.14 -13.05 -23.06
CA GLY A 425 -13.13 -14.00 -23.57
C GLY A 425 -14.32 -13.30 -24.24
N SER A 426 -15.42 -14.03 -24.36
CA SER A 426 -16.59 -13.50 -25.07
C SER A 426 -17.23 -12.31 -24.36
N LEU A 427 -17.67 -11.32 -25.13
CA LEU A 427 -18.32 -10.11 -24.63
C LEU A 427 -19.49 -9.73 -25.54
N GLN A 428 -20.65 -9.51 -24.93
CA GLN A 428 -21.86 -9.04 -25.60
C GLN A 428 -22.06 -7.54 -25.38
N ASN A 429 -22.73 -6.88 -26.34
CA ASN A 429 -23.02 -5.44 -26.26
C ASN A 429 -23.60 -5.00 -24.91
N ARG A 430 -24.55 -5.76 -24.31
CA ARG A 430 -25.20 -5.41 -23.03
C ARG A 430 -24.19 -5.18 -21.89
N GLN A 431 -23.03 -5.84 -21.93
CA GLN A 431 -22.01 -5.78 -20.89
C GLN A 431 -21.10 -4.55 -20.97
N ILE A 432 -21.07 -3.85 -22.11
CA ILE A 432 -20.20 -2.69 -22.35
C ILE A 432 -20.96 -1.44 -22.81
N ASN A 433 -22.28 -1.55 -23.02
CA ASN A 433 -23.06 -0.47 -23.64
C ASN A 433 -23.06 0.81 -22.78
N GLU A 434 -23.09 0.68 -21.45
CA GLU A 434 -23.01 1.84 -20.55
C GLU A 434 -21.69 2.59 -20.71
N GLN A 435 -20.58 1.86 -20.80
CA GLN A 435 -19.25 2.39 -21.03
C GLN A 435 -19.16 3.03 -22.42
N ALA A 436 -19.65 2.35 -23.46
CA ALA A 436 -19.69 2.89 -24.82
C ALA A 436 -20.46 4.23 -24.86
N LYS A 437 -21.61 4.30 -24.19
CA LYS A 437 -22.43 5.51 -24.09
C LYS A 437 -21.69 6.62 -23.35
N ALA A 438 -21.12 6.31 -22.18
CA ALA A 438 -20.45 7.29 -21.34
C ALA A 438 -19.17 7.85 -21.99
N PHE A 439 -18.29 6.98 -22.49
CA PHE A 439 -16.96 7.37 -22.99
C PHE A 439 -16.94 7.84 -24.44
N SER A 440 -17.85 7.35 -25.29
CA SER A 440 -17.82 7.62 -26.73
C SER A 440 -19.10 8.20 -27.32
N MET A 441 -20.17 8.36 -26.52
CA MET A 441 -21.52 8.73 -27.00
C MET A 441 -22.05 7.78 -28.09
N ILE A 442 -21.65 6.51 -28.01
CA ILE A 442 -22.07 5.44 -28.92
C ILE A 442 -22.87 4.42 -28.13
N GLU A 443 -24.00 4.01 -28.67
CA GLU A 443 -24.75 2.84 -28.21
C GLU A 443 -24.49 1.65 -29.12
N LEU A 444 -24.08 0.51 -28.55
CA LEU A 444 -23.94 -0.75 -29.27
C LEU A 444 -25.31 -1.43 -29.41
N LYS A 445 -25.86 -1.40 -30.62
CA LYS A 445 -27.11 -2.09 -30.97
C LYS A 445 -26.95 -3.59 -31.04
N SER A 446 -25.81 -4.03 -31.55
CA SER A 446 -25.42 -5.42 -31.63
C SER A 446 -23.90 -5.49 -31.58
N PHE A 447 -23.36 -6.47 -30.85
CA PHE A 447 -21.94 -6.77 -30.80
C PHE A 447 -21.79 -8.10 -30.07
N ASN A 448 -21.12 -9.06 -30.70
CA ASN A 448 -20.80 -10.36 -30.11
C ASN A 448 -19.32 -10.63 -30.32
N MET A 449 -18.50 -10.21 -29.37
CA MET A 449 -17.06 -10.52 -29.36
C MET A 449 -16.87 -11.96 -28.91
N LYS A 450 -16.04 -12.70 -29.65
CA LYS A 450 -15.61 -14.06 -29.32
C LYS A 450 -14.37 -14.06 -28.47
N SER A 451 -13.37 -13.28 -28.89
CA SER A 451 -12.12 -13.12 -28.16
C SER A 451 -11.42 -11.83 -28.54
N MET A 452 -10.55 -11.35 -27.65
CA MET A 452 -9.59 -10.28 -27.92
C MET A 452 -8.24 -10.70 -27.36
N ASN A 453 -7.19 -10.55 -28.16
CA ASN A 453 -5.81 -10.83 -27.77
C ASN A 453 -4.93 -9.62 -28.07
N LEU A 454 -4.04 -9.30 -27.15
CA LEU A 454 -3.05 -8.24 -27.27
C LEU A 454 -1.69 -8.71 -26.77
N GLN A 455 -0.68 -8.58 -27.61
CA GLN A 455 0.73 -8.63 -27.22
C GLN A 455 1.32 -7.23 -27.35
N LEU A 456 1.90 -6.71 -26.28
CA LEU A 456 2.42 -5.36 -26.23
C LEU A 456 3.86 -5.39 -25.71
N LYS A 457 4.71 -4.55 -26.28
CA LYS A 457 6.01 -4.17 -25.72
C LYS A 457 6.08 -2.65 -25.64
N GLY A 458 6.68 -2.12 -24.59
CA GLY A 458 6.81 -0.68 -24.44
C GLY A 458 7.72 -0.29 -23.29
N ASP A 459 7.93 1.00 -23.17
CA ASP A 459 8.77 1.69 -22.20
C ASP A 459 8.22 3.10 -21.99
N GLU A 460 8.99 4.00 -21.39
CA GLU A 460 8.57 5.38 -21.17
C GLU A 460 8.52 6.25 -22.43
N HIS A 461 8.97 5.79 -23.61
CA HIS A 461 8.83 6.53 -24.87
C HIS A 461 7.56 6.15 -25.63
N GLY A 462 7.08 4.92 -25.48
CA GLY A 462 5.85 4.48 -26.11
C GLY A 462 5.65 2.98 -26.03
N ALA A 463 4.65 2.48 -26.75
CA ALA A 463 4.38 1.06 -26.84
C ALA A 463 3.84 0.68 -28.21
N GLN A 464 4.18 -0.53 -28.63
CA GLN A 464 3.69 -1.14 -29.86
C GLN A 464 3.24 -2.57 -29.61
N GLY A 465 2.26 -3.04 -30.38
CA GLY A 465 1.67 -4.33 -30.14
C GLY A 465 1.00 -4.98 -31.33
N ASN A 466 0.77 -6.28 -31.19
CA ASN A 466 -0.05 -7.07 -32.10
C ASN A 466 -1.41 -7.30 -31.44
N PHE A 467 -2.47 -6.89 -32.12
CA PHE A 467 -3.83 -6.92 -31.64
C PHE A 467 -4.71 -7.77 -32.56
N THR A 468 -5.58 -8.58 -31.99
CA THR A 468 -6.59 -9.34 -32.73
C THR A 468 -7.88 -9.38 -31.93
N MET A 469 -8.99 -9.01 -32.55
CA MET A 469 -10.33 -9.07 -31.94
C MET A 469 -11.29 -9.77 -32.90
N LEU A 470 -11.82 -10.90 -32.47
CA LEU A 470 -12.81 -11.68 -33.24
C LEU A 470 -14.21 -11.31 -32.76
N TYR A 471 -15.09 -10.94 -33.69
CA TYR A 471 -16.44 -10.55 -33.34
C TYR A 471 -17.41 -10.66 -34.50
N ASN A 472 -18.70 -10.67 -34.17
CA ASN A 472 -19.79 -10.70 -35.12
C ASN A 472 -20.83 -9.62 -34.82
N ASN A 473 -21.54 -9.21 -35.88
CA ASN A 473 -22.70 -8.33 -35.82
C ASN A 473 -22.47 -7.00 -35.09
N LEU A 474 -21.34 -6.34 -35.30
CA LEU A 474 -21.14 -4.97 -34.80
C LEU A 474 -22.13 -4.01 -35.47
N GLY A 475 -22.93 -3.35 -34.66
CA GLY A 475 -23.84 -2.30 -35.06
C GLY A 475 -23.95 -1.25 -33.96
N ILE A 476 -23.87 0.02 -34.35
CA ILE A 476 -23.80 1.16 -33.44
C ILE A 476 -24.96 2.14 -33.64
N ARG A 477 -25.13 3.04 -32.67
CA ARG A 477 -25.97 4.22 -32.78
C ARG A 477 -25.22 5.40 -32.17
N ILE A 478 -25.08 6.47 -32.94
CA ILE A 478 -24.42 7.69 -32.48
C ILE A 478 -25.46 8.56 -31.78
N LEU A 479 -25.16 8.92 -30.54
CA LEU A 479 -26.05 9.70 -29.67
C LEU A 479 -25.80 11.21 -29.82
N LYS A 480 -26.84 12.02 -29.60
CA LYS A 480 -26.70 13.48 -29.46
C LYS A 480 -26.16 13.82 -28.07
N LYS A 481 -25.52 15.00 -27.94
CA LYS A 481 -25.24 15.58 -26.62
C LYS A 481 -26.56 15.84 -25.88
N PRO A 482 -26.62 15.71 -24.54
CA PRO A 482 -27.84 15.96 -23.76
C PRO A 482 -28.46 17.33 -24.04
N GLU A 483 -27.62 18.36 -24.19
CA GLU A 483 -27.99 19.75 -24.48
C GLU A 483 -28.65 19.93 -25.86
N ASN A 484 -28.45 18.99 -26.79
CA ASN A 484 -28.91 19.09 -28.18
C ASN A 484 -30.09 18.13 -28.46
N ILE A 485 -30.79 17.66 -27.41
CA ILE A 485 -31.97 16.79 -27.55
C ILE A 485 -33.21 17.67 -27.69
N GLU A 486 -33.50 18.08 -28.92
CA GLU A 486 -34.81 18.65 -29.29
C GLU A 486 -35.80 17.51 -29.66
N ASP A 487 -37.08 17.68 -29.33
CA ASP A 487 -38.20 16.78 -29.66
C ASP A 487 -38.05 15.30 -29.25
N GLY A 488 -37.29 15.01 -28.19
CA GLY A 488 -37.07 13.62 -27.75
C GLY A 488 -36.25 12.76 -28.73
N LYS A 489 -35.74 13.32 -29.84
CA LYS A 489 -34.94 12.60 -30.84
C LYS A 489 -33.48 12.49 -30.40
N ARG A 490 -33.19 11.47 -29.58
CA ARG A 490 -31.86 11.21 -28.98
C ARG A 490 -30.75 10.76 -29.94
N LYS A 491 -31.03 10.54 -31.24
CA LYS A 491 -30.11 9.92 -32.21
C LYS A 491 -29.65 10.90 -33.29
N LYS A 492 -28.40 10.77 -33.74
CA LYS A 492 -27.91 11.37 -34.99
C LYS A 492 -28.17 10.39 -36.14
N GLY A 493 -29.38 10.46 -36.71
CA GLY A 493 -29.93 9.42 -37.60
C GLY A 493 -29.10 9.15 -38.85
N LEU A 494 -28.63 10.20 -39.52
CA LEU A 494 -27.77 10.09 -40.72
C LEU A 494 -26.37 9.55 -40.37
N LEU A 495 -25.71 10.14 -39.38
CA LEU A 495 -24.41 9.69 -38.86
C LEU A 495 -24.42 8.22 -38.46
N THR A 496 -25.51 7.78 -37.82
CA THR A 496 -25.70 6.37 -37.45
C THR A 496 -25.83 5.47 -38.68
N PHE A 497 -26.55 5.91 -39.72
CA PHE A 497 -26.70 5.15 -40.97
C PHE A 497 -25.37 5.02 -41.70
N ILE A 498 -24.60 6.10 -41.81
CA ILE A 498 -23.29 6.08 -42.49
C ILE A 498 -22.29 5.21 -41.71
N ALA A 499 -22.20 5.38 -40.40
CA ALA A 499 -21.26 4.61 -39.59
C ALA A 499 -21.46 3.09 -39.74
N ASN A 500 -22.71 2.61 -39.69
CA ASN A 500 -23.00 1.18 -39.80
C ASN A 500 -22.79 0.58 -41.19
N ASN A 501 -23.00 1.37 -42.25
CA ASN A 501 -23.00 0.84 -43.61
C ASN A 501 -21.67 1.06 -44.35
N MET A 502 -20.99 2.18 -44.06
CA MET A 502 -19.75 2.57 -44.75
C MET A 502 -18.53 2.33 -43.89
N VAL A 503 -18.58 2.79 -42.64
CA VAL A 503 -17.38 2.97 -41.83
C VAL A 503 -17.05 1.78 -40.94
N LEU A 504 -18.04 0.96 -40.56
CA LEU A 504 -17.79 -0.17 -39.68
C LEU A 504 -17.64 -1.49 -40.43
N TYR A 505 -16.68 -2.30 -40.01
CA TYR A 505 -16.70 -3.73 -40.25
C TYR A 505 -17.67 -4.39 -39.29
N SER A 506 -18.70 -5.05 -39.82
CA SER A 506 -19.69 -5.74 -39.00
C SER A 506 -19.16 -7.02 -38.37
N ASN A 507 -18.09 -7.62 -38.91
CA ASN A 507 -17.48 -8.85 -38.40
C ASN A 507 -15.95 -8.81 -38.56
N ASN A 508 -15.25 -9.54 -37.70
CA ASN A 508 -13.86 -9.95 -37.93
C ASN A 508 -13.72 -11.45 -37.63
N PRO A 509 -13.42 -12.31 -38.62
CA PRO A 509 -13.29 -11.97 -40.05
C PRO A 509 -14.64 -11.63 -40.69
N MET A 510 -14.61 -10.97 -41.86
CA MET A 510 -15.79 -10.88 -42.71
C MET A 510 -16.03 -12.24 -43.40
N PRO A 511 -17.27 -12.56 -43.82
CA PRO A 511 -17.53 -13.83 -44.50
C PRO A 511 -16.65 -14.00 -45.75
N GLY A 512 -15.82 -15.04 -45.76
CA GLY A 512 -14.89 -15.36 -46.86
C GLY A 512 -13.60 -14.52 -46.90
N GLU A 513 -13.32 -13.74 -45.85
CA GLU A 513 -12.08 -12.99 -45.70
C GLU A 513 -11.22 -13.56 -44.55
N GLU A 514 -9.93 -13.23 -44.54
CA GLU A 514 -9.03 -13.58 -43.45
C GLU A 514 -9.29 -12.75 -42.18
N VAL A 515 -8.76 -13.23 -41.06
CA VAL A 515 -8.79 -12.50 -39.78
C VAL A 515 -7.94 -11.23 -39.91
N ARG A 516 -8.57 -10.07 -39.70
CA ARG A 516 -7.82 -8.81 -39.57
C ARG A 516 -7.03 -8.82 -38.26
N LYS A 517 -5.71 -8.76 -38.41
CA LYS A 517 -4.73 -8.55 -37.33
C LYS A 517 -4.18 -7.14 -37.47
N VAL A 518 -4.06 -6.43 -36.35
CA VAL A 518 -3.69 -5.02 -36.33
C VAL A 518 -2.38 -4.85 -35.57
N GLN A 519 -1.49 -4.01 -36.09
CA GLN A 519 -0.37 -3.48 -35.34
C GLN A 519 -0.75 -2.14 -34.71
N THR A 520 -0.44 -1.97 -33.43
CA THR A 520 -0.65 -0.72 -32.69
C THR A 520 0.71 -0.07 -32.43
N LYS A 521 0.73 1.25 -32.44
CA LYS A 521 1.89 2.08 -32.07
C LYS A 521 1.36 3.36 -31.44
N VAL A 522 1.71 3.58 -30.19
CA VAL A 522 1.28 4.73 -29.40
C VAL A 522 2.51 5.34 -28.73
N GLU A 523 2.69 6.64 -28.93
CA GLU A 523 3.71 7.43 -28.24
C GLU A 523 3.27 7.77 -26.81
N ARG A 524 4.25 7.92 -25.92
CA ARG A 524 4.00 8.28 -24.52
C ARG A 524 3.48 9.71 -24.40
N ASP A 525 2.30 9.88 -23.82
CA ASP A 525 1.87 11.16 -23.25
C ASP A 525 2.41 11.31 -21.82
N GLU A 526 3.49 12.06 -21.64
CA GLU A 526 4.17 12.24 -20.35
C GLU A 526 3.25 12.61 -19.19
N MET A 527 2.12 13.28 -19.44
CA MET A 527 1.17 13.73 -18.41
C MET A 527 0.22 12.62 -17.95
N LYS A 528 0.23 11.46 -18.62
CA LYS A 528 -0.64 10.30 -18.34
C LYS A 528 0.11 9.16 -17.66
N SER A 529 -0.61 8.19 -17.11
CA SER A 529 -0.02 7.03 -16.41
C SER A 529 0.39 5.90 -17.36
N PHE A 530 1.17 4.94 -16.85
CA PHE A 530 1.43 3.63 -17.47
C PHE A 530 0.17 2.99 -18.08
N PHE A 531 -0.91 2.92 -17.29
CA PHE A 531 -2.16 2.31 -17.71
C PHE A 531 -2.82 3.04 -18.90
N ASN A 532 -2.59 4.35 -19.04
CA ASN A 532 -3.09 5.08 -20.20
C ASN A 532 -2.43 4.62 -21.51
N LEU A 533 -1.12 4.36 -21.49
CA LEU A 533 -0.39 3.87 -22.66
C LEU A 533 -0.92 2.50 -23.11
N VAL A 534 -1.15 1.59 -22.14
CA VAL A 534 -1.77 0.28 -22.38
C VAL A 534 -3.18 0.45 -22.96
N TRP A 535 -4.01 1.29 -22.33
CA TRP A 535 -5.37 1.55 -22.78
C TRP A 535 -5.44 2.14 -24.18
N LYS A 536 -4.55 3.09 -24.52
CA LYS A 536 -4.49 3.71 -25.84
C LYS A 536 -4.13 2.70 -26.93
N ASN A 537 -3.25 1.74 -26.65
CA ASN A 537 -2.98 0.65 -27.57
C ASN A 537 -4.21 -0.24 -27.79
N ILE A 538 -4.92 -0.62 -26.72
CA ILE A 538 -6.17 -1.37 -26.83
C ILE A 538 -7.20 -0.60 -27.67
N LEU A 539 -7.37 0.69 -27.41
CA LEU A 539 -8.29 1.56 -28.14
C LEU A 539 -7.94 1.64 -29.64
N GLN A 540 -6.67 1.88 -29.96
CA GLN A 540 -6.19 1.93 -31.35
C GLN A 540 -6.41 0.58 -32.04
N GLY A 541 -6.14 -0.54 -31.36
CA GLY A 541 -6.37 -1.89 -31.87
C GLY A 541 -7.85 -2.16 -32.18
N VAL A 542 -8.75 -1.80 -31.26
CA VAL A 542 -10.21 -1.90 -31.46
C VAL A 542 -10.65 -1.03 -32.65
N GLN A 543 -10.20 0.22 -32.71
CA GLN A 543 -10.56 1.15 -33.78
C GLN A 543 -10.10 0.63 -35.14
N ALA A 544 -8.82 0.30 -35.32
CA ALA A 544 -8.30 -0.19 -36.58
C ALA A 544 -8.86 -1.56 -37.01
N THR A 545 -9.36 -2.38 -36.07
CA THR A 545 -10.04 -3.65 -36.41
C THR A 545 -11.48 -3.41 -36.88
N ALA A 546 -12.18 -2.47 -36.24
CA ALA A 546 -13.61 -2.25 -36.39
C ALA A 546 -13.99 -1.15 -37.38
N ILE A 547 -13.10 -0.19 -37.64
CA ILE A 547 -13.33 0.99 -38.47
C ILE A 547 -12.56 0.83 -39.79
N ARG A 548 -13.25 1.00 -40.91
CA ARG A 548 -12.72 0.98 -42.28
C ARG A 548 -11.97 2.27 -42.60
N ASP A 549 -12.60 3.39 -42.23
CA ASP A 549 -12.21 4.72 -42.66
C ASP A 549 -12.55 5.72 -41.54
N LEU A 550 -11.52 6.14 -40.79
CA LEU A 550 -11.66 7.11 -39.71
C LEU A 550 -11.94 8.52 -40.25
N GLU A 551 -11.41 8.85 -41.44
CA GLU A 551 -11.55 10.17 -42.06
C GLU A 551 -13.00 10.45 -42.43
N VAL A 552 -13.75 9.43 -42.85
CA VAL A 552 -15.20 9.56 -43.10
C VAL A 552 -15.96 9.93 -41.82
N ILE A 553 -15.60 9.39 -40.64
CA ILE A 553 -16.25 9.79 -39.38
C ILE A 553 -15.94 11.24 -39.04
N ASP A 554 -14.67 11.65 -39.15
CA ASP A 554 -14.25 13.00 -38.82
C ASP A 554 -14.82 14.03 -39.80
N TRP A 555 -14.86 13.71 -41.09
CA TRP A 555 -15.52 14.53 -42.11
C TRP A 555 -17.01 14.74 -41.79
N ILE A 556 -17.78 13.69 -41.48
CA ILE A 556 -19.22 13.87 -41.19
C ILE A 556 -19.43 14.60 -39.86
N ARG A 557 -18.55 14.40 -38.88
CA ARG A 557 -18.63 15.13 -37.60
C ARG A 557 -18.47 16.64 -37.81
N ASN A 558 -17.62 17.04 -38.75
CA ASN A 558 -17.35 18.44 -39.07
C ASN A 558 -18.35 19.04 -40.07
N ASN A 559 -19.02 18.21 -40.87
CA ASN A 559 -19.95 18.64 -41.94
C ASN A 559 -21.38 18.13 -41.72
N GLU A 560 -21.84 18.11 -40.45
CA GLU A 560 -23.10 17.46 -40.07
C GLU A 560 -24.35 18.08 -40.74
N GLN A 561 -24.34 19.40 -40.99
CA GLN A 561 -25.38 20.11 -41.74
C GLN A 561 -25.36 19.76 -43.24
N GLU A 562 -24.21 19.85 -43.89
CA GLU A 562 -24.07 19.57 -45.33
C GLU A 562 -24.40 18.09 -45.66
N ALA A 563 -24.02 17.17 -44.78
CA ALA A 563 -24.39 15.77 -44.90
C ALA A 563 -25.91 15.57 -44.77
N ALA A 564 -26.58 16.33 -43.89
CA ALA A 564 -28.02 16.24 -43.68
C ALA A 564 -28.81 16.64 -44.93
N ASP A 565 -28.33 17.63 -45.69
CA ASP A 565 -28.95 18.11 -46.92
C ASP A 565 -28.80 17.09 -48.08
N LYS A 566 -27.70 16.33 -48.12
CA LYS A 566 -27.42 15.30 -49.15
C LYS A 566 -27.93 13.89 -48.76
N ASN A 567 -28.64 13.74 -47.64
CA ASN A 567 -29.01 12.46 -47.02
C ASN A 567 -29.76 11.49 -47.95
N THR A 568 -30.67 11.98 -48.80
CA THR A 568 -31.47 11.14 -49.71
C THR A 568 -30.62 10.49 -50.79
N GLN A 569 -29.77 11.27 -51.46
CA GLN A 569 -28.84 10.79 -52.50
C GLN A 569 -27.81 9.81 -51.94
N ILE A 570 -27.30 10.10 -50.73
CA ILE A 570 -26.42 9.19 -49.98
C ILE A 570 -27.14 7.85 -49.78
N ARG A 571 -28.36 7.83 -49.22
CA ARG A 571 -29.11 6.58 -48.98
C ARG A 571 -29.37 5.77 -50.25
N GLU A 572 -29.75 6.42 -51.35
CA GLU A 572 -30.02 5.75 -52.63
C GLU A 572 -28.79 5.05 -53.20
N PHE A 573 -27.64 5.75 -53.23
CA PHE A 573 -26.36 5.17 -53.65
C PHE A 573 -26.02 3.89 -52.85
N PHE A 574 -26.23 3.89 -51.53
CA PHE A 574 -25.92 2.72 -50.70
C PHE A 574 -26.92 1.58 -50.81
N THR A 575 -28.18 1.88 -51.12
CA THR A 575 -29.16 0.83 -51.37
C THR A 575 -28.76 0.03 -52.62
N LYS A 576 -28.17 0.72 -53.61
CA LYS A 576 -27.61 0.14 -54.82
C LYS A 576 -26.30 -0.63 -54.57
N ASP A 577 -25.28 -0.04 -53.94
CA ASP A 577 -24.01 -0.72 -53.61
C ASP A 577 -24.23 -1.97 -52.74
N ARG A 578 -25.18 -1.92 -51.79
CA ARG A 578 -25.51 -3.09 -50.96
C ARG A 578 -26.14 -4.24 -51.76
N LYS A 579 -26.91 -3.92 -52.81
CA LYS A 579 -27.50 -4.90 -53.72
C LYS A 579 -26.39 -5.55 -54.56
N GLU A 580 -25.51 -4.74 -55.13
CA GLU A 580 -24.35 -5.21 -55.92
C GLU A 580 -23.38 -6.07 -55.08
N ARG A 581 -23.12 -5.71 -53.82
CA ARG A 581 -22.30 -6.53 -52.91
C ARG A 581 -22.95 -7.85 -52.55
N LYS A 582 -24.27 -7.91 -52.40
CA LYS A 582 -25.01 -9.18 -52.20
C LYS A 582 -24.88 -10.06 -53.43
N GLU A 583 -25.04 -9.49 -54.62
CA GLU A 583 -24.91 -10.21 -55.89
C GLU A 583 -23.48 -10.74 -56.10
N ARG A 584 -22.44 -9.93 -55.84
CA ARG A 584 -21.03 -10.39 -55.88
C ARG A 584 -20.75 -11.53 -54.90
N ARG A 585 -21.37 -11.51 -53.72
CA ARG A 585 -21.24 -12.57 -52.70
C ARG A 585 -21.96 -13.86 -53.10
N GLN A 586 -23.12 -13.73 -53.73
CA GLN A 586 -23.87 -14.89 -54.22
C GLN A 586 -23.12 -15.58 -55.35
N LYS A 587 -22.58 -14.81 -56.30
CA LYS A 587 -21.70 -15.32 -57.37
C LYS A 587 -20.45 -16.03 -56.85
N LYS A 588 -19.77 -15.48 -55.83
CA LYS A 588 -18.61 -16.14 -55.19
C LYS A 588 -18.97 -17.43 -54.44
N ARG A 589 -20.19 -17.55 -53.90
CA ARG A 589 -20.65 -18.78 -53.25
C ARG A 589 -20.98 -19.86 -54.27
N GLU A 590 -21.59 -19.49 -55.38
CA GLU A 590 -21.88 -20.38 -56.51
C GLU A 590 -20.57 -20.88 -57.16
N GLN A 591 -19.55 -20.02 -57.28
CA GLN A 591 -18.23 -20.41 -57.80
C GLN A 591 -17.41 -21.33 -56.89
N ASN A 592 -17.70 -21.36 -55.58
CA ASN A 592 -17.01 -22.25 -54.64
C ASN A 592 -17.79 -23.56 -54.39
N GLN A 593 -18.95 -23.75 -55.03
CA GLN A 593 -19.78 -24.96 -54.95
C GLN A 593 -19.74 -25.82 -56.23
N ASN A 594 -19.17 -25.28 -57.31
CA ASN A 594 -18.72 -26.02 -58.48
C ASN A 594 -17.20 -26.26 -58.37
#